data_AF-A0A0L7KWH3-F1
#
_entry.id   AF-A0A0L7KWH3-F1
#
_cell.length_a   1.000
_cell.length_b   1.000
_cell.length_c   1.000
_cell.angle_alpha   90.00
_cell.angle_beta   90.00
_cell.angle_gamma   90.00
#
_symmetry.space_group_name_H-M   'P 1'
#
loop_
_entity.id
_entity.type
_entity.pdbx_description
1 polymer ?
#
loop_
_entity_poly.entity_id
_entity_poly.type
_entity_poly.pdbx_seq_one_letter_code
_entity_poly.pdbx_strand_id
1 'polypeptide(L)'
;MYLHYVGMDLLKTPSVQSLLDSDLESVGSLNYLDIEELDEIEYALPASEAPTLEEVLSTEEGEENEQVKCEAEPATCSALQVDFLLAVSQQIRQAQGQLLSFYEQTLRWVCNSNIDSSGAIASLAYNKDGSRLLAGYARGLICQYESTQGSILRRVTLGGEIWGILRVTWAATSGLALDTGGSVWLIKFSRPLGVRSARTSCLFSGARGEVVSMAARCARVLALATLTRIIVVAGGRAAGMRLTGPPETLPLVEWSETDERVLVCARATILQWLSLSITGSCISIRPLRRVELKTIPLWMGWLGGSLAIFDGDENLRLWGDDYNKPLQLSDIEPVYASAFFKGHWTEGRVSRAMCVAGGSALAGACVTDGALSLLGRRGVVQVRPRDLLARARAFFAAGRHLQALRLLSTARGPDAKALAERLIVNISERSHIVSNKNVAEQVVRLCIKYDFSEELWSMLWEQCSCERSFVEALGDAAVRGELANIPPSPDSTQALIERLADFEPTLVERVVASLPLTSLDPHRASVFTREKGLWRGVGAIAAAI
;
A
#
# COMPACT_ATOMS: atom_id res chain seq x y z
N MET A 1 21.20 0.02 11.55
CA MET A 1 19.80 0.25 11.97
C MET A 1 19.03 -1.00 11.58
N TYR A 2 18.95 -1.95 12.50
CA TYR A 2 18.55 -3.33 12.25
C TYR A 2 17.04 -3.44 11.97
N LEU A 3 16.66 -4.11 10.87
CA LEU A 3 15.34 -4.72 10.73
C LEU A 3 15.21 -5.77 11.84
N HIS A 4 14.72 -5.36 13.01
CA HIS A 4 14.35 -6.31 14.05
C HIS A 4 12.90 -6.74 13.83
N TYR A 5 12.79 -8.01 13.44
CA TYR A 5 11.63 -8.90 13.47
C TYR A 5 10.64 -8.52 14.57
N VAL A 6 9.38 -8.29 14.16
CA VAL A 6 8.22 -8.36 15.05
C VAL A 6 7.14 -9.11 14.28
N GLY A 7 6.91 -10.37 14.68
CA GLY A 7 5.77 -11.20 14.31
C GLY A 7 5.72 -11.70 12.86
N MET A 8 6.48 -12.76 12.53
CA MET A 8 6.07 -13.68 11.46
C MET A 8 5.27 -14.81 12.12
N ASP A 9 3.96 -14.77 11.99
CA ASP A 9 3.13 -15.93 12.34
C ASP A 9 3.14 -16.91 11.16
N LEU A 10 4.18 -17.75 11.11
CA LEU A 10 4.24 -18.90 10.19
C LEU A 10 3.25 -19.95 10.68
N LEU A 11 2.08 -19.99 10.05
CA LEU A 11 1.02 -20.94 10.36
C LEU A 11 1.32 -22.29 9.69
N LYS A 12 1.69 -23.31 10.49
CA LYS A 12 1.92 -24.69 10.01
C LYS A 12 0.59 -25.40 9.75
N THR A 13 0.43 -25.99 8.57
CA THR A 13 -0.61 -26.97 8.26
C THR A 13 -0.08 -28.41 8.41
N PRO A 14 -0.92 -29.40 8.77
CA PRO A 14 -0.50 -30.80 8.91
C PRO A 14 -0.26 -31.49 7.55
N SER A 15 0.62 -32.51 7.56
CA SER A 15 1.28 -33.09 6.39
C SER A 15 0.44 -34.05 5.54
N VAL A 16 0.57 -33.91 4.22
CA VAL A 16 -0.06 -34.66 3.12
C VAL A 16 0.67 -35.99 2.88
N GLN A 17 0.65 -36.91 3.84
CA GLN A 17 1.45 -38.14 3.79
C GLN A 17 0.68 -39.39 3.34
N SER A 18 -0.37 -39.22 2.52
CA SER A 18 -1.17 -40.32 1.96
C SER A 18 -1.31 -40.29 0.43
N LEU A 19 -0.47 -39.52 -0.28
CA LEU A 19 -0.49 -39.36 -1.75
C LEU A 19 0.56 -40.21 -2.48
N LEU A 20 0.89 -41.38 -1.95
CA LEU A 20 1.71 -42.37 -2.62
C LEU A 20 0.83 -43.58 -2.94
N ASP A 21 0.36 -43.66 -4.18
CA ASP A 21 0.58 -44.84 -5.01
C ASP A 21 -0.08 -44.69 -6.39
N SER A 22 0.62 -45.22 -7.39
CA SER A 22 0.25 -45.53 -8.78
C SER A 22 0.57 -44.52 -9.89
N ASP A 23 1.52 -44.98 -10.69
CA ASP A 23 2.06 -44.48 -11.95
C ASP A 23 1.07 -44.48 -13.12
N LEU A 24 1.42 -43.77 -14.21
CA LEU A 24 1.52 -44.26 -15.59
C LEU A 24 1.53 -43.08 -16.61
N GLU A 25 2.66 -42.97 -17.32
CA GLU A 25 2.84 -42.98 -18.80
C GLU A 25 1.78 -42.32 -19.71
N SER A 26 2.03 -41.75 -20.90
CA SER A 26 3.20 -41.41 -21.70
C SER A 26 2.75 -40.52 -22.89
N VAL A 27 3.64 -39.65 -23.37
CA VAL A 27 3.99 -39.27 -24.76
C VAL A 27 2.90 -38.87 -25.80
N GLY A 28 3.14 -37.74 -26.49
CA GLY A 28 2.51 -37.42 -27.77
C GLY A 28 2.87 -36.04 -28.34
N SER A 29 4.03 -35.95 -29.01
CA SER A 29 4.53 -34.85 -29.83
C SER A 29 3.59 -34.42 -30.98
N LEU A 30 3.62 -33.14 -31.41
CA LEU A 30 3.79 -32.72 -32.83
C LEU A 30 3.75 -31.18 -33.05
N ASN A 31 4.87 -30.70 -33.59
CA ASN A 31 5.13 -29.72 -34.67
C ASN A 31 4.58 -28.27 -34.69
N TYR A 32 5.56 -27.39 -34.91
CA TYR A 32 5.53 -25.96 -35.23
C TYR A 32 4.92 -25.64 -36.60
N LEU A 33 4.28 -24.47 -36.70
CA LEU A 33 4.14 -23.69 -37.93
C LEU A 33 4.36 -22.20 -37.62
N ASP A 34 5.32 -21.60 -38.33
CA ASP A 34 5.55 -20.15 -38.44
C ASP A 34 4.52 -19.53 -39.39
N ILE A 35 4.00 -18.36 -39.04
CA ILE A 35 3.30 -17.47 -39.97
C ILE A 35 3.74 -16.04 -39.69
N GLU A 36 4.27 -15.42 -40.75
CA GLU A 36 4.75 -14.05 -40.87
C GLU A 36 3.63 -12.99 -40.78
N GLU A 37 4.08 -11.79 -40.42
CA GLU A 37 3.59 -10.43 -40.70
C GLU A 37 2.19 -10.24 -41.32
N LEU A 38 1.33 -9.47 -40.63
CA LEU A 38 0.18 -8.80 -41.24
C LEU A 38 0.12 -7.32 -40.83
N ASP A 39 0.01 -6.49 -41.87
CA ASP A 39 0.14 -5.03 -41.92
C ASP A 39 -0.93 -4.23 -41.14
N GLU A 40 -0.53 -3.04 -40.66
CA GLU A 40 -1.30 -2.11 -39.82
C GLU A 40 -2.35 -1.24 -40.56
N ILE A 41 -2.91 -1.66 -41.71
CA ILE A 41 -3.81 -0.79 -42.50
C ILE A 41 -5.17 -1.45 -42.77
N GLU A 42 -5.93 -1.81 -41.73
CA GLU A 42 -7.36 -2.15 -41.87
C GLU A 42 -8.19 -1.95 -40.59
N TYR A 43 -8.07 -0.79 -39.93
CA TYR A 43 -8.90 -0.48 -38.75
C TYR A 43 -9.59 0.89 -38.79
N ALA A 44 -10.14 1.26 -39.95
CA ALA A 44 -11.24 2.21 -39.99
C ALA A 44 -12.56 1.44 -39.74
N LEU A 45 -13.07 1.52 -38.52
CA LEU A 45 -14.36 0.92 -38.14
C LEU A 45 -15.54 1.74 -38.70
N PRO A 46 -16.60 1.11 -39.25
CA PRO A 46 -17.92 1.71 -39.24
C PRO A 46 -18.52 1.66 -37.82
N ALA A 47 -19.40 2.62 -37.50
CA ALA A 47 -20.04 2.72 -36.18
C ALA A 47 -20.83 1.43 -35.84
N SER A 48 -20.56 0.85 -34.67
CA SER A 48 -21.22 -0.36 -34.16
C SER A 48 -22.06 -0.02 -32.92
N GLU A 49 -23.31 -0.51 -32.94
CA GLU A 49 -24.37 -0.39 -31.92
C GLU A 49 -24.09 -1.23 -30.66
N ALA A 50 -22.96 -0.98 -29.98
CA ALA A 50 -22.76 -1.48 -28.62
C ALA A 50 -23.26 -0.42 -27.62
N PRO A 51 -24.10 -0.77 -26.62
CA PRO A 51 -24.59 0.21 -25.66
C PRO A 51 -23.43 0.77 -24.83
N THR A 52 -23.47 2.07 -24.59
CA THR A 52 -22.44 2.78 -23.83
C THR A 52 -22.52 2.42 -22.33
N LEU A 53 -21.39 2.53 -21.61
CA LEU A 53 -21.34 2.30 -20.15
C LEU A 53 -22.35 3.18 -19.40
N GLU A 54 -22.64 4.37 -19.92
CA GLU A 54 -23.65 5.30 -19.39
C GLU A 54 -25.08 4.80 -19.63
N GLU A 55 -25.43 4.34 -20.83
CA GLU A 55 -26.74 3.74 -21.13
C GLU A 55 -27.02 2.47 -20.32
N VAL A 56 -25.98 1.69 -20.01
CA VAL A 56 -26.10 0.52 -19.14
C VAL A 56 -26.36 0.95 -17.68
N LEU A 57 -25.89 2.11 -17.25
CA LEU A 57 -25.96 2.62 -15.87
C LEU A 57 -27.13 3.59 -15.63
N SER A 58 -27.75 4.18 -16.65
CA SER A 58 -28.80 5.20 -16.54
C SER A 58 -30.23 4.66 -16.49
N THR A 59 -30.46 3.35 -16.55
CA THR A 59 -31.83 2.78 -16.51
C THR A 59 -32.48 2.75 -15.12
N GLU A 60 -31.94 3.49 -14.14
CA GLU A 60 -32.53 3.68 -12.82
C GLU A 60 -32.47 5.16 -12.41
N GLU A 61 -33.19 6.01 -13.14
CA GLU A 61 -33.58 7.34 -12.63
C GLU A 61 -35.11 7.36 -12.44
N GLY A 62 -35.53 7.01 -11.23
CA GLY A 62 -36.82 7.39 -10.68
C GLY A 62 -36.55 8.35 -9.51
N GLU A 63 -36.66 9.64 -9.81
CA GLU A 63 -36.92 10.80 -8.93
C GLU A 63 -36.28 10.81 -7.53
N GLU A 64 -35.26 11.66 -7.34
CA GLU A 64 -35.27 12.76 -6.36
C GLU A 64 -34.03 13.67 -6.57
N ASN A 65 -34.28 14.97 -6.74
CA ASN A 65 -33.28 16.02 -6.97
C ASN A 65 -32.56 16.38 -5.67
N GLU A 66 -31.29 16.01 -5.51
CA GLU A 66 -30.35 16.74 -4.65
C GLU A 66 -28.94 16.78 -5.25
N GLN A 67 -28.34 17.97 -5.28
CA GLN A 67 -26.97 18.22 -5.71
C GLN A 67 -25.98 17.54 -4.75
N VAL A 68 -25.49 16.34 -5.10
CA VAL A 68 -24.46 15.67 -4.30
C VAL A 68 -23.08 16.25 -4.62
N LYS A 69 -22.66 17.17 -3.76
CA LYS A 69 -21.28 17.59 -3.56
C LYS A 69 -20.52 16.37 -3.00
N CYS A 70 -19.43 15.95 -3.67
CA CYS A 70 -18.55 14.89 -3.17
C CYS A 70 -17.76 15.41 -1.96
N GLU A 71 -18.37 15.39 -0.78
CA GLU A 71 -17.69 15.57 0.50
C GLU A 71 -17.19 14.21 1.00
N ALA A 72 -15.88 14.11 1.19
CA ALA A 72 -15.26 12.96 1.83
C ALA A 72 -15.52 13.04 3.34
N GLU A 73 -16.60 12.41 3.80
CA GLU A 73 -16.81 12.21 5.24
C GLU A 73 -15.89 11.10 5.76
N PRO A 74 -15.21 11.31 6.91
CA PRO A 74 -14.38 10.30 7.53
C PRO A 74 -15.29 9.28 8.20
N ALA A 75 -15.68 8.24 7.46
CA ALA A 75 -16.28 7.06 8.06
C ALA A 75 -15.21 6.34 8.89
N THR A 76 -15.18 6.65 10.17
CA THR A 76 -14.61 5.82 11.24
C THR A 76 -15.19 4.42 11.11
N CYS A 77 -14.44 3.51 10.50
CA CYS A 77 -14.81 2.10 10.46
C CYS A 77 -14.38 1.46 11.79
N SER A 78 -15.36 1.10 12.60
CA SER A 78 -15.19 0.36 13.84
C SER A 78 -14.46 -0.96 13.61
N ALA A 79 -13.52 -1.25 14.52
CA ALA A 79 -12.76 -2.48 14.63
C ALA A 79 -13.61 -3.76 14.48
N LEU A 80 -12.94 -4.84 14.01
CA LEU A 80 -13.36 -6.25 13.94
C LEU A 80 -13.94 -6.71 12.58
N GLN A 81 -13.08 -6.95 11.59
CA GLN A 81 -13.32 -8.03 10.61
C GLN A 81 -12.05 -8.30 9.77
N VAL A 82 -11.20 -9.19 10.26
CA VAL A 82 -10.15 -9.82 9.44
C VAL A 82 -10.68 -11.20 9.06
N ASP A 83 -11.32 -11.27 7.89
CA ASP A 83 -11.74 -12.55 7.32
C ASP A 83 -10.61 -13.04 6.41
N PHE A 84 -9.97 -14.12 6.82
CA PHE A 84 -8.85 -14.70 6.11
C PHE A 84 -9.36 -15.86 5.27
N LEU A 85 -9.46 -15.66 3.95
CA LEU A 85 -9.79 -16.74 3.03
C LEU A 85 -8.54 -17.35 2.43
N LEU A 86 -8.30 -18.60 2.80
CA LEU A 86 -7.38 -19.49 2.12
C LEU A 86 -8.14 -20.20 1.00
N ALA A 87 -7.83 -19.87 -0.25
CA ALA A 87 -8.03 -20.81 -1.35
C ALA A 87 -6.82 -21.74 -1.37
N VAL A 88 -6.97 -22.96 -0.86
CA VAL A 88 -5.99 -24.02 -1.11
C VAL A 88 -6.31 -24.58 -2.48
N SER A 89 -5.59 -24.10 -3.48
CA SER A 89 -5.51 -24.79 -4.76
C SER A 89 -4.17 -24.47 -5.36
N GLN A 90 -3.24 -25.42 -5.27
CA GLN A 90 -2.23 -25.70 -6.29
C GLN A 90 -1.27 -26.80 -5.84
N GLN A 91 -1.67 -28.04 -6.10
CA GLN A 91 -0.87 -28.98 -6.90
C GLN A 91 -1.74 -30.18 -7.25
N ILE A 92 -1.46 -30.77 -8.41
CA ILE A 92 -2.09 -31.95 -9.01
C ILE A 92 -3.40 -31.63 -9.74
N ARG A 93 -3.57 -32.33 -10.86
CA ARG A 93 -4.70 -32.45 -11.80
C ARG A 93 -6.10 -32.60 -11.17
N GLN A 94 -6.23 -32.53 -9.84
CA GLN A 94 -7.40 -32.78 -8.99
C GLN A 94 -7.55 -31.76 -7.84
N ALA A 95 -7.07 -30.53 -7.95
CA ALA A 95 -7.36 -29.50 -6.95
C ALA A 95 -8.85 -29.09 -7.01
N GLN A 96 -9.68 -29.72 -6.18
CA GLN A 96 -11.06 -29.32 -5.92
C GLN A 96 -11.02 -27.91 -5.34
N GLY A 97 -11.65 -26.93 -5.98
CA GLY A 97 -11.64 -25.52 -5.58
C GLY A 97 -12.33 -25.26 -4.25
N GLN A 98 -11.71 -25.70 -3.15
CA GLN A 98 -12.19 -25.53 -1.80
C GLN A 98 -11.78 -24.16 -1.28
N LEU A 99 -12.74 -23.52 -0.62
CA LEU A 99 -12.56 -22.21 -0.03
C LEU A 99 -12.70 -22.34 1.49
N LEU A 100 -11.66 -21.95 2.20
CA LEU A 100 -11.57 -22.03 3.65
C LEU A 100 -11.53 -20.62 4.23
N SER A 101 -12.45 -20.33 5.14
CA SER A 101 -12.49 -19.06 5.86
C SER A 101 -12.03 -19.25 7.29
N PHE A 102 -11.11 -18.40 7.71
CA PHE A 102 -10.60 -18.34 9.06
C PHE A 102 -10.90 -16.97 9.67
N TYR A 103 -11.15 -16.99 10.97
CA TYR A 103 -11.24 -15.80 11.81
C TYR A 103 -10.34 -16.00 13.02
N GLU A 104 -9.40 -15.08 13.24
CA GLU A 104 -8.42 -15.19 14.34
C GLU A 104 -7.80 -16.60 14.42
N GLN A 105 -7.33 -17.12 13.27
CA GLN A 105 -6.73 -18.45 13.12
C GLN A 105 -7.66 -19.64 13.38
N THR A 106 -8.94 -19.40 13.66
CA THR A 106 -9.96 -20.45 13.81
C THR A 106 -10.68 -20.65 12.49
N LEU A 107 -10.78 -21.89 12.02
CA LEU A 107 -11.57 -22.22 10.84
C LEU A 107 -13.04 -21.86 11.12
N ARG A 108 -13.56 -20.85 10.40
CA ARG A 108 -14.93 -20.35 10.54
C ARG A 108 -15.89 -21.17 9.69
N TRP A 109 -15.54 -21.41 8.43
CA TRP A 109 -16.36 -22.20 7.52
C TRP A 109 -15.54 -22.76 6.36
N VAL A 110 -16.07 -23.83 5.77
CA VAL A 110 -15.55 -24.49 4.57
C VAL A 110 -16.65 -24.47 3.52
N CYS A 111 -16.32 -24.06 2.31
CA CYS A 111 -17.23 -24.17 1.19
C CYS A 111 -17.40 -25.65 0.80
N ASN A 112 -18.43 -26.30 1.34
CA ASN A 112 -18.80 -27.68 1.04
C ASN A 112 -19.78 -27.83 -0.13
N SER A 113 -20.11 -26.73 -0.83
CA SER A 113 -20.98 -26.86 -2.00
C SER A 113 -20.22 -27.59 -3.10
N ASN A 114 -20.75 -28.69 -3.61
CA ASN A 114 -20.23 -29.46 -4.76
C ASN A 114 -20.08 -28.54 -5.99
N ILE A 115 -18.98 -27.79 -6.04
CA ILE A 115 -18.50 -27.00 -7.17
C ILE A 115 -17.47 -27.85 -7.94
N ASP A 116 -17.53 -29.17 -7.78
CA ASP A 116 -16.50 -30.13 -8.18
C ASP A 116 -16.19 -30.07 -9.69
N SER A 117 -17.14 -29.60 -10.50
CA SER A 117 -16.98 -29.43 -11.94
C SER A 117 -16.31 -28.10 -12.36
N SER A 118 -16.24 -27.08 -11.51
CA SER A 118 -15.79 -25.72 -11.91
C SER A 118 -14.27 -25.48 -11.76
N GLY A 119 -13.55 -26.48 -11.23
CA GLY A 119 -12.09 -26.47 -11.13
C GLY A 119 -11.52 -25.60 -10.00
N ALA A 120 -10.25 -25.26 -10.10
CA ALA A 120 -9.54 -24.43 -9.13
C ALA A 120 -10.09 -23.00 -9.01
N ILE A 121 -9.86 -22.36 -7.87
CA ILE A 121 -10.17 -20.95 -7.66
C ILE A 121 -9.01 -20.12 -8.22
N ALA A 122 -9.30 -19.27 -9.21
CA ALA A 122 -8.30 -18.42 -9.86
C ALA A 122 -8.14 -17.06 -9.17
N SER A 123 -9.22 -16.51 -8.62
CA SER A 123 -9.20 -15.17 -8.02
C SER A 123 -10.27 -15.01 -6.95
N LEU A 124 -9.95 -14.22 -5.92
CA LEU A 124 -10.84 -13.83 -4.84
C LEU A 124 -10.84 -12.31 -4.68
N ALA A 125 -12.00 -11.74 -4.34
CA ALA A 125 -12.10 -10.31 -4.03
C ALA A 125 -13.22 -10.03 -3.02
N TYR A 126 -12.86 -9.36 -1.92
CA TYR A 126 -13.82 -8.81 -0.97
C TYR A 126 -14.39 -7.48 -1.45
N ASN A 127 -15.65 -7.22 -1.12
CA ASN A 127 -16.20 -5.87 -1.24
C ASN A 127 -15.60 -4.95 -0.16
N LYS A 128 -15.82 -3.65 -0.31
CA LYS A 128 -15.24 -2.61 0.56
C LYS A 128 -15.53 -2.82 2.05
N ASP A 129 -16.74 -3.25 2.39
CA ASP A 129 -17.21 -3.51 3.75
C ASP A 129 -16.97 -4.95 4.21
N GLY A 130 -16.31 -5.79 3.41
CA GLY A 130 -15.95 -7.17 3.76
C GLY A 130 -17.12 -8.13 3.92
N SER A 131 -18.38 -7.69 3.74
CA SER A 131 -19.60 -8.52 3.91
C SER A 131 -19.86 -9.51 2.76
N ARG A 132 -19.17 -9.35 1.63
CA ARG A 132 -19.34 -10.14 0.41
C ARG A 132 -17.99 -10.52 -0.17
N LEU A 133 -17.95 -11.70 -0.75
CA LEU A 133 -16.80 -12.22 -1.47
C LEU A 133 -17.21 -12.60 -2.89
N LEU A 134 -16.39 -12.24 -3.88
CA LEU A 134 -16.41 -12.85 -5.20
C LEU A 134 -15.32 -13.89 -5.30
N ALA A 135 -15.66 -15.06 -5.83
CA ALA A 135 -14.72 -16.09 -6.23
C ALA A 135 -14.88 -16.39 -7.72
N GLY A 136 -13.80 -16.24 -8.47
CA GLY A 136 -13.70 -16.63 -9.87
C GLY A 136 -13.00 -17.97 -10.00
N TYR A 137 -13.63 -18.91 -10.70
CA TYR A 137 -13.15 -20.26 -10.91
C TYR A 137 -12.52 -20.43 -12.29
N ALA A 138 -11.60 -21.38 -12.38
CA ALA A 138 -10.79 -21.62 -13.56
C ALA A 138 -11.59 -22.07 -14.79
N ARG A 139 -12.81 -22.57 -14.60
CA ARG A 139 -13.75 -22.96 -15.68
C ARG A 139 -14.93 -21.99 -15.85
N GLY A 140 -14.75 -20.71 -15.50
CA GLY A 140 -15.69 -19.65 -15.89
C GLY A 140 -16.82 -19.38 -14.89
N LEU A 141 -17.02 -20.24 -13.88
CA LEU A 141 -17.96 -19.98 -12.80
C LEU A 141 -17.48 -18.81 -11.93
N ILE A 142 -18.40 -17.94 -11.56
CA ILE A 142 -18.22 -16.91 -10.55
C ILE A 142 -19.28 -17.11 -9.48
N CYS A 143 -18.84 -17.14 -8.22
CA CYS A 143 -19.73 -17.20 -7.08
C CYS A 143 -19.61 -15.94 -6.25
N GLN A 144 -20.76 -15.41 -5.83
CA GLN A 144 -20.82 -14.40 -4.80
C GLN A 144 -21.21 -15.07 -3.49
N TYR A 145 -20.38 -14.92 -2.46
CA TYR A 145 -20.62 -15.44 -1.13
C TYR A 145 -20.94 -14.30 -0.16
N GLU A 146 -21.70 -14.64 0.87
CA GLU A 146 -21.65 -13.92 2.14
C GLU A 146 -20.41 -14.34 2.90
N SER A 147 -19.56 -13.38 3.27
CA SER A 147 -18.24 -13.65 3.84
C SER A 147 -18.28 -14.30 5.23
N THR A 148 -19.29 -13.96 6.04
CA THR A 148 -19.37 -14.41 7.43
C THR A 148 -19.75 -15.88 7.54
N GLN A 149 -20.79 -16.30 6.83
CA GLN A 149 -21.30 -17.68 6.89
C GLN A 149 -20.82 -18.57 5.75
N GLY A 150 -20.26 -18.01 4.67
CA GLY A 150 -19.90 -18.75 3.47
C GLY A 150 -21.10 -19.18 2.64
N SER A 151 -22.27 -18.56 2.86
CA SER A 151 -23.48 -18.86 2.09
C SER A 151 -23.34 -18.34 0.65
N ILE A 152 -23.67 -19.17 -0.34
CA ILE A 152 -23.66 -18.74 -1.74
C ILE A 152 -24.88 -17.87 -1.98
N LEU A 153 -24.63 -16.62 -2.35
CA LEU A 153 -25.66 -15.65 -2.69
C LEU A 153 -26.09 -15.76 -4.15
N ARG A 154 -25.11 -15.94 -5.06
CA ARG A 154 -25.32 -15.97 -6.51
C ARG A 154 -24.26 -16.82 -7.21
N ARG A 155 -24.63 -17.40 -8.36
CA ARG A 155 -23.76 -18.08 -9.31
C ARG A 155 -23.92 -17.42 -10.67
N VAL A 156 -22.81 -17.12 -11.32
CA VAL A 156 -22.78 -16.41 -12.61
C VAL A 156 -21.75 -17.10 -13.50
N THR A 157 -22.10 -17.37 -14.74
CA THR A 157 -21.19 -17.86 -15.78
C THR A 157 -21.13 -16.84 -16.91
N LEU A 158 -19.95 -16.56 -17.43
CA LEU A 158 -19.72 -15.52 -18.44
C LEU A 158 -19.49 -16.16 -19.80
N GLY A 159 -20.20 -15.70 -20.83
CA GLY A 159 -19.88 -16.05 -22.23
C GLY A 159 -19.88 -17.55 -22.59
N GLY A 160 -20.47 -18.42 -21.76
CA GLY A 160 -20.50 -19.87 -21.94
C GLY A 160 -19.45 -20.63 -21.11
N GLU A 161 -19.18 -21.89 -21.47
CA GLU A 161 -18.22 -22.78 -20.78
C GLU A 161 -16.81 -22.74 -21.38
N ILE A 162 -16.57 -21.82 -22.33
CA ILE A 162 -15.35 -21.79 -23.13
C ILE A 162 -14.18 -21.16 -22.36
N TRP A 163 -14.46 -20.11 -21.60
CA TRP A 163 -13.44 -19.25 -20.98
C TRP A 163 -13.40 -19.44 -19.47
N GLY A 164 -12.18 -19.44 -18.93
CA GLY A 164 -11.92 -19.45 -17.50
C GLY A 164 -11.93 -18.04 -16.93
N ILE A 165 -11.92 -17.91 -15.60
CA ILE A 165 -11.71 -16.61 -14.94
C ILE A 165 -10.23 -16.45 -14.59
N LEU A 166 -9.65 -15.29 -14.92
CA LEU A 166 -8.31 -14.89 -14.47
C LEU A 166 -8.37 -14.01 -13.22
N ARG A 167 -9.29 -13.04 -13.19
CA ARG A 167 -9.41 -12.09 -12.07
C ARG A 167 -10.86 -11.71 -11.83
N VAL A 168 -11.26 -11.61 -10.57
CA VAL A 168 -12.48 -10.92 -10.14
C VAL A 168 -12.13 -9.74 -9.26
N THR A 169 -12.89 -8.66 -9.33
CA THR A 169 -12.77 -7.51 -8.42
C THR A 169 -14.12 -6.80 -8.28
N TRP A 170 -14.17 -5.77 -7.45
CA TRP A 170 -15.35 -4.94 -7.25
C TRP A 170 -15.16 -3.56 -7.88
N ALA A 171 -16.24 -3.05 -8.46
CA ALA A 171 -16.40 -1.65 -8.86
C ALA A 171 -17.62 -1.09 -8.13
N ALA A 172 -17.37 -0.46 -6.98
CA ALA A 172 -18.40 -0.13 -6.00
C ALA A 172 -19.20 -1.38 -5.58
N THR A 173 -20.50 -1.40 -5.85
CA THR A 173 -21.41 -2.52 -5.52
C THR A 173 -21.52 -3.57 -6.63
N SER A 174 -20.89 -3.34 -7.79
CA SER A 174 -20.90 -4.27 -8.92
C SER A 174 -19.63 -5.12 -8.95
N GLY A 175 -19.74 -6.34 -9.48
CA GLY A 175 -18.59 -7.19 -9.74
C GLY A 175 -17.98 -6.90 -11.10
N LEU A 176 -16.67 -7.09 -11.23
CA LEU A 176 -15.94 -7.14 -12.48
C LEU A 176 -15.23 -8.48 -12.60
N ALA A 177 -15.12 -8.98 -13.82
CA ALA A 177 -14.43 -10.22 -14.11
C ALA A 177 -13.61 -10.10 -15.39
N LEU A 178 -12.38 -10.62 -15.34
CA LEU A 178 -11.49 -10.80 -16.48
C LEU A 178 -11.43 -12.29 -16.79
N ASP A 179 -11.78 -12.66 -18.02
CA ASP A 179 -11.70 -14.04 -18.48
C ASP A 179 -10.37 -14.37 -19.18
N THR A 180 -10.13 -15.65 -19.42
CA THR A 180 -8.91 -16.15 -20.10
C THR A 180 -8.86 -15.81 -21.60
N GLY A 181 -9.96 -15.31 -22.18
CA GLY A 181 -9.98 -14.74 -23.53
C GLY A 181 -9.59 -13.26 -23.55
N GLY A 182 -9.31 -12.66 -22.39
CA GLY A 182 -8.96 -11.24 -22.26
C GLY A 182 -10.16 -10.29 -22.34
N SER A 183 -11.38 -10.80 -22.15
CA SER A 183 -12.59 -9.96 -22.08
C SER A 183 -12.89 -9.56 -20.64
N VAL A 184 -13.42 -8.34 -20.49
CA VAL A 184 -13.78 -7.76 -19.20
C VAL A 184 -15.29 -7.61 -19.12
N TRP A 185 -15.86 -8.22 -18.08
CA TRP A 185 -17.29 -8.31 -17.85
C TRP A 185 -17.69 -7.54 -16.60
N LEU A 186 -18.79 -6.79 -16.69
CA LEU A 186 -19.49 -6.19 -15.57
C LEU A 186 -20.59 -7.15 -15.09
N ILE A 187 -20.71 -7.29 -13.78
CA ILE A 187 -21.72 -8.12 -13.11
C ILE A 187 -22.51 -7.21 -12.18
N LYS A 188 -23.74 -6.87 -12.57
CA LYS A 188 -24.66 -6.07 -11.76
C LYS A 188 -25.51 -6.98 -10.91
N PHE A 189 -25.42 -6.82 -9.58
CA PHE A 189 -26.21 -7.59 -8.63
C PHE A 189 -27.53 -6.88 -8.34
N SER A 190 -28.66 -7.58 -8.48
CA SER A 190 -29.99 -7.01 -8.21
C SER A 190 -30.87 -7.98 -7.42
N ARG A 191 -32.04 -7.49 -6.95
CA ARG A 191 -33.05 -8.28 -6.27
C ARG A 191 -34.47 -7.98 -6.78
N PRO A 192 -34.76 -8.20 -8.08
CA PRO A 192 -36.11 -8.01 -8.61
C PRO A 192 -37.09 -8.87 -7.83
N LEU A 193 -38.12 -8.24 -7.26
CA LEU A 193 -39.15 -8.89 -6.43
C LEU A 193 -38.56 -9.72 -5.26
N GLY A 194 -37.41 -9.28 -4.72
CA GLY A 194 -36.73 -9.96 -3.60
C GLY A 194 -35.85 -11.16 -4.00
N VAL A 195 -35.90 -11.61 -5.27
CA VAL A 195 -35.11 -12.75 -5.75
C VAL A 195 -33.71 -12.30 -6.16
N ARG A 196 -32.67 -12.92 -5.62
CA ARG A 196 -31.27 -12.60 -5.96
C ARG A 196 -31.01 -12.91 -7.44
N SER A 197 -30.64 -11.87 -8.20
CA SER A 197 -30.31 -11.97 -9.63
C SER A 197 -29.00 -11.25 -9.93
N ALA A 198 -28.38 -11.59 -11.07
CA ALA A 198 -27.21 -10.91 -11.61
C ALA A 198 -27.39 -10.70 -13.12
N ARG A 199 -27.07 -9.51 -13.61
CA ARG A 199 -27.00 -9.20 -15.04
C ARG A 199 -25.55 -8.99 -15.44
N THR A 200 -25.16 -9.56 -16.58
CA THR A 200 -23.78 -9.47 -17.08
C THR A 200 -23.73 -8.66 -18.36
N SER A 201 -22.69 -7.85 -18.53
CA SER A 201 -22.41 -7.14 -19.78
C SER A 201 -20.90 -7.14 -20.07
N CYS A 202 -20.54 -7.33 -21.34
CA CYS A 202 -19.14 -7.27 -21.76
C CYS A 202 -18.75 -5.79 -21.94
N LEU A 203 -17.87 -5.28 -21.08
CA LEU A 203 -17.34 -3.91 -21.17
C LEU A 203 -16.23 -3.79 -22.21
N PHE A 204 -15.44 -4.84 -22.34
CA PHE A 204 -14.32 -4.90 -23.28
C PHE A 204 -14.20 -6.33 -23.80
N SER A 205 -14.27 -6.52 -25.11
CA SER A 205 -14.08 -7.85 -25.73
C SER A 205 -12.61 -8.09 -26.01
N GLY A 206 -12.09 -9.24 -25.60
CA GLY A 206 -10.70 -9.65 -25.83
C GLY A 206 -10.31 -9.74 -27.31
N ALA A 207 -11.28 -9.87 -28.21
CA ALA A 207 -11.06 -9.76 -29.66
C ALA A 207 -10.49 -8.39 -30.09
N ARG A 208 -10.62 -7.35 -29.25
CA ARG A 208 -10.06 -6.01 -29.47
C ARG A 208 -8.68 -5.82 -28.83
N GLY A 209 -8.10 -6.88 -28.25
CA GLY A 209 -6.84 -6.89 -27.55
C GLY A 209 -6.96 -7.57 -26.19
N GLU A 210 -6.19 -8.62 -25.95
CA GLU A 210 -6.34 -9.41 -24.73
C GLU A 210 -5.94 -8.63 -23.49
N VAL A 211 -6.91 -8.34 -22.63
CA VAL A 211 -6.67 -7.76 -21.31
C VAL A 211 -6.05 -8.84 -20.43
N VAL A 212 -5.00 -8.49 -19.70
CA VAL A 212 -4.28 -9.41 -18.81
C VAL A 212 -4.24 -8.90 -17.37
N SER A 213 -4.53 -7.60 -17.16
CA SER A 213 -4.67 -7.01 -15.84
C SER A 213 -5.69 -5.87 -15.87
N MET A 214 -6.40 -5.67 -14.76
CA MET A 214 -7.42 -4.63 -14.63
C MET A 214 -7.48 -4.10 -13.19
N ALA A 215 -7.79 -2.82 -13.07
CA ALA A 215 -8.04 -2.14 -11.81
C ALA A 215 -9.20 -1.15 -11.95
N ALA A 216 -10.17 -1.22 -11.05
CA ALA A 216 -11.31 -0.30 -11.02
C ALA A 216 -11.06 0.81 -10.01
N ARG A 217 -11.32 2.06 -10.38
CA ARG A 217 -11.29 3.18 -9.43
C ARG A 217 -12.64 3.34 -8.74
N CYS A 218 -13.70 3.30 -9.54
CA CYS A 218 -15.08 3.43 -9.10
C CYS A 218 -16.00 2.74 -10.12
N ALA A 219 -17.31 2.84 -9.94
CA ALA A 219 -18.30 2.28 -10.87
C ALA A 219 -18.20 2.82 -12.31
N ARG A 220 -17.54 3.97 -12.51
CA ARG A 220 -17.50 4.69 -13.80
C ARG A 220 -16.13 4.72 -14.47
N VAL A 221 -15.04 4.36 -13.77
CA VAL A 221 -13.67 4.51 -14.26
C VAL A 221 -12.88 3.22 -14.05
N LEU A 222 -12.37 2.66 -15.14
CA LEU A 222 -11.69 1.37 -15.20
C LEU A 222 -10.39 1.49 -15.99
N ALA A 223 -9.31 0.96 -15.44
CA ALA A 223 -8.04 0.80 -16.14
C ALA A 223 -7.85 -0.66 -16.54
N LEU A 224 -7.55 -0.87 -17.81
CA LEU A 224 -7.29 -2.16 -18.43
C LEU A 224 -5.86 -2.16 -18.96
N ALA A 225 -5.15 -3.26 -18.79
CA ALA A 225 -3.84 -3.46 -19.36
C ALA A 225 -3.86 -4.68 -20.27
N THR A 226 -3.52 -4.46 -21.54
CA THR A 226 -3.08 -5.49 -22.46
C THR A 226 -1.55 -5.52 -22.44
N LEU A 227 -0.93 -6.54 -23.03
CA LEU A 227 0.53 -6.61 -23.12
C LEU A 227 1.15 -5.36 -23.77
N THR A 228 0.44 -4.66 -24.65
CA THR A 228 1.00 -3.54 -25.45
C THR A 228 0.36 -2.19 -25.18
N ARG A 229 -0.72 -2.12 -24.39
CA ARG A 229 -1.49 -0.89 -24.16
C ARG A 229 -2.10 -0.84 -22.77
N ILE A 230 -2.07 0.34 -22.17
CA ILE A 230 -2.97 0.71 -21.07
C ILE A 230 -4.19 1.40 -21.68
N ILE A 231 -5.38 0.98 -21.30
CA ILE A 231 -6.66 1.51 -21.79
C ILE A 231 -7.47 1.95 -20.58
N VAL A 232 -7.85 3.22 -20.54
CA VAL A 232 -8.75 3.76 -19.51
C VAL A 232 -10.13 3.93 -20.11
N VAL A 233 -11.13 3.30 -19.49
CA VAL A 233 -12.53 3.36 -19.87
C VAL A 233 -13.27 4.21 -18.84
N ALA A 234 -13.95 5.26 -19.30
CA ALA A 234 -14.79 6.12 -18.48
C ALA A 234 -15.94 6.74 -19.29
N GLY A 235 -17.15 6.81 -18.73
CA GLY A 235 -18.30 7.47 -19.37
C GLY A 235 -18.62 6.94 -20.78
N GLY A 236 -18.48 5.63 -21.00
CA GLY A 236 -18.68 5.00 -22.32
C GLY A 236 -17.58 5.31 -23.34
N ARG A 237 -16.53 6.03 -22.96
CA ARG A 237 -15.36 6.33 -23.79
C ARG A 237 -14.16 5.51 -23.35
N ALA A 238 -13.20 5.36 -24.24
CA ALA A 238 -11.92 4.73 -23.95
C ALA A 238 -10.77 5.55 -24.53
N ALA A 239 -9.68 5.69 -23.78
CA ALA A 239 -8.42 6.21 -24.28
C ALA A 239 -7.30 5.22 -24.00
N GLY A 240 -6.37 5.09 -24.94
CA GLY A 240 -5.26 4.17 -24.86
C GLY A 240 -3.91 4.88 -24.86
N MET A 241 -2.95 4.31 -24.14
CA MET A 241 -1.54 4.68 -24.20
C MET A 241 -0.71 3.42 -24.46
N ARG A 242 0.24 3.50 -25.39
CA ARG A 242 1.14 2.38 -25.71
C ARG A 242 2.04 2.07 -24.52
N LEU A 243 2.17 0.78 -24.22
CA LEU A 243 3.04 0.24 -23.18
C LEU A 243 4.19 -0.50 -23.85
N THR A 244 5.42 -0.19 -23.42
CA THR A 244 6.64 -0.82 -23.95
C THR A 244 7.18 -1.85 -22.96
N GLY A 245 7.80 -2.90 -23.47
CA GLY A 245 8.34 -3.99 -22.65
C GLY A 245 8.45 -5.32 -23.39
N PRO A 246 9.20 -6.27 -22.83
CA PRO A 246 9.39 -7.60 -23.38
C PRO A 246 8.10 -8.44 -23.29
N PRO A 247 7.89 -9.39 -24.23
CA PRO A 247 6.67 -10.19 -24.30
C PRO A 247 6.49 -11.14 -23.10
N GLU A 248 7.57 -11.47 -22.40
CA GLU A 248 7.56 -12.39 -21.24
C GLU A 248 7.02 -11.76 -19.95
N THR A 249 6.68 -10.47 -19.93
CA THR A 249 6.28 -9.78 -18.70
C THR A 249 4.86 -9.27 -18.75
N LEU A 250 4.08 -9.61 -17.71
CA LEU A 250 2.74 -9.06 -17.53
C LEU A 250 2.81 -7.58 -17.15
N PRO A 251 1.93 -6.75 -17.73
CA PRO A 251 1.69 -5.41 -17.25
C PRO A 251 0.84 -5.45 -15.98
N LEU A 252 1.18 -4.58 -15.04
CA LEU A 252 0.45 -4.36 -13.80
C LEU A 252 -0.15 -2.96 -13.83
N VAL A 253 -1.36 -2.80 -13.29
CA VAL A 253 -2.05 -1.52 -13.16
C VAL A 253 -2.69 -1.42 -11.79
N GLU A 254 -2.50 -0.29 -11.12
CA GLU A 254 -3.15 0.02 -9.85
C GLU A 254 -3.44 1.52 -9.73
N TRP A 255 -4.59 1.86 -9.17
CA TRP A 255 -4.99 3.25 -8.92
C TRP A 255 -4.30 3.81 -7.69
N SER A 256 -3.87 5.06 -7.74
CA SER A 256 -3.28 5.70 -6.56
C SER A 256 -4.30 5.82 -5.42
N GLU A 257 -3.86 5.47 -4.21
CA GLU A 257 -4.64 5.69 -2.98
C GLU A 257 -4.70 7.18 -2.61
N THR A 258 -3.64 7.93 -2.94
CA THR A 258 -3.47 9.34 -2.52
C THR A 258 -4.01 10.37 -3.50
N ASP A 259 -4.17 10.00 -4.78
CA ASP A 259 -4.62 10.91 -5.83
C ASP A 259 -5.52 10.17 -6.84
N GLU A 260 -6.79 10.55 -6.90
CA GLU A 260 -7.79 9.87 -7.73
C GLU A 260 -7.51 9.97 -9.24
N ARG A 261 -6.68 10.94 -9.66
CA ARG A 261 -6.33 11.18 -11.06
C ARG A 261 -5.07 10.45 -11.48
N VAL A 262 -4.45 9.69 -10.58
CA VAL A 262 -3.17 9.03 -10.85
C VAL A 262 -3.36 7.53 -10.96
N LEU A 263 -2.98 6.99 -12.12
CA LEU A 263 -2.86 5.57 -12.37
C LEU A 263 -1.38 5.19 -12.37
N VAL A 264 -1.02 4.13 -11.66
CA VAL A 264 0.33 3.57 -11.68
C VAL A 264 0.31 2.30 -12.51
N CYS A 265 1.25 2.18 -13.45
CA CYS A 265 1.43 0.96 -14.23
C CYS A 265 2.89 0.52 -14.22
N ALA A 266 3.10 -0.78 -14.34
CA ALA A 266 4.43 -1.36 -14.43
C ALA A 266 4.50 -2.43 -15.52
N ARG A 267 5.64 -2.54 -16.20
CA ARG A 267 5.95 -3.64 -17.12
C ARG A 267 7.46 -3.82 -17.20
N ALA A 268 7.93 -5.07 -17.15
CA ALA A 268 9.34 -5.40 -16.91
C ALA A 268 9.89 -4.59 -15.72
N THR A 269 11.04 -3.95 -15.84
CA THR A 269 11.60 -3.12 -14.77
C THR A 269 11.07 -1.69 -14.79
N ILE A 270 10.07 -1.35 -15.58
CA ILE A 270 9.65 0.05 -15.78
C ILE A 270 8.35 0.31 -15.01
N LEU A 271 8.40 1.25 -14.09
CA LEU A 271 7.25 1.76 -13.32
C LEU A 271 6.90 3.17 -13.79
N GLN A 272 5.63 3.44 -14.05
CA GLN A 272 5.14 4.72 -14.58
C GLN A 272 3.92 5.22 -13.83
N TRP A 273 3.92 6.51 -13.50
CA TRP A 273 2.77 7.25 -13.01
C TRP A 273 2.15 8.00 -14.17
N LEU A 274 0.84 7.88 -14.32
CA LEU A 274 0.06 8.49 -15.38
C LEU A 274 -1.01 9.39 -14.75
N SER A 275 -1.04 10.66 -15.16
CA SER A 275 -2.12 11.58 -14.83
C SER A 275 -3.27 11.40 -15.81
N LEU A 276 -4.47 11.39 -15.26
CA LEU A 276 -5.72 11.27 -15.98
C LEU A 276 -6.52 12.55 -15.83
N SER A 277 -6.97 13.07 -16.97
CA SER A 277 -7.95 14.14 -17.03
C SER A 277 -9.14 13.63 -17.82
N ILE A 278 -10.29 13.58 -17.15
CA ILE A 278 -11.56 13.16 -17.72
C ILE A 278 -12.45 14.39 -17.77
N THR A 279 -12.76 14.85 -18.99
CA THR A 279 -13.62 16.02 -19.22
C THR A 279 -14.75 15.59 -20.14
N GLY A 280 -15.92 15.24 -19.58
CA GLY A 280 -17.14 14.87 -20.33
C GLY A 280 -16.92 13.87 -21.48
N SER A 281 -16.53 14.37 -22.64
CA SER A 281 -16.27 13.61 -23.86
C SER A 281 -14.83 13.11 -24.07
N CYS A 282 -13.84 13.53 -23.29
CA CYS A 282 -12.43 13.23 -23.52
C CYS A 282 -11.73 12.64 -22.30
N ILE A 283 -10.90 11.62 -22.54
CA ILE A 283 -9.98 11.04 -21.56
C ILE A 283 -8.55 11.32 -22.05
N SER A 284 -7.81 12.13 -21.32
CA SER A 284 -6.39 12.41 -21.57
C SER A 284 -5.52 11.64 -20.57
N ILE A 285 -4.59 10.85 -21.10
CA ILE A 285 -3.59 10.09 -20.32
C ILE A 285 -2.23 10.74 -20.55
N ARG A 286 -1.56 11.21 -19.49
CA ARG A 286 -0.25 11.87 -19.58
C ARG A 286 0.76 11.22 -18.65
N PRO A 287 1.96 10.83 -19.12
CA PRO A 287 3.02 10.37 -18.24
C PRO A 287 3.45 11.49 -17.28
N LEU A 288 3.46 11.20 -15.98
CA LEU A 288 3.96 12.09 -14.92
C LEU A 288 5.39 11.75 -14.54
N ARG A 289 5.66 10.46 -14.34
CA ARG A 289 6.95 9.97 -13.85
C ARG A 289 7.19 8.57 -14.41
N ARG A 290 8.43 8.31 -14.81
CA ARG A 290 8.92 6.98 -15.21
C ARG A 290 10.14 6.66 -14.37
N VAL A 291 10.19 5.47 -13.79
CA VAL A 291 11.32 4.99 -13.00
C VAL A 291 11.66 3.57 -13.38
N GLU A 292 12.95 3.24 -13.31
CA GLU A 292 13.46 1.89 -13.45
C GLU A 292 13.58 1.23 -12.07
N LEU A 293 12.97 0.06 -11.93
CA LEU A 293 12.98 -0.81 -10.77
C LEU A 293 14.19 -1.74 -10.85
N LYS A 294 14.64 -2.22 -9.68
CA LYS A 294 15.72 -3.20 -9.58
C LYS A 294 15.35 -4.56 -10.19
N THR A 295 14.07 -4.89 -10.12
CA THR A 295 13.50 -6.22 -10.35
C THR A 295 12.15 -6.08 -11.03
N ILE A 296 11.70 -7.14 -11.70
CA ILE A 296 10.40 -7.17 -12.37
C ILE A 296 9.31 -7.29 -11.30
N PRO A 297 8.32 -6.38 -11.23
CA PRO A 297 7.21 -6.48 -10.30
C PRO A 297 6.24 -7.56 -10.78
N LEU A 298 5.79 -8.41 -9.86
CA LEU A 298 4.76 -9.43 -10.10
C LEU A 298 3.40 -9.02 -9.55
N TRP A 299 3.38 -8.12 -8.56
CA TRP A 299 2.17 -7.54 -8.00
C TRP A 299 2.44 -6.12 -7.49
N MET A 300 1.40 -5.29 -7.54
CA MET A 300 1.38 -3.95 -6.96
C MET A 300 0.12 -3.76 -6.11
N GLY A 301 0.21 -2.93 -5.08
CA GLY A 301 -0.93 -2.48 -4.31
C GLY A 301 -0.51 -1.40 -3.32
N TRP A 302 -1.43 -0.89 -2.52
CA TRP A 302 -1.15 0.21 -1.59
C TRP A 302 -1.19 -0.27 -0.15
N LEU A 303 -0.17 0.09 0.62
CA LEU A 303 -0.05 -0.24 2.03
C LEU A 303 0.31 1.03 2.80
N GLY A 304 -0.65 1.55 3.57
CA GLY A 304 -0.45 2.73 4.40
C GLY A 304 -0.08 3.97 3.58
N GLY A 305 -0.76 4.19 2.44
CA GLY A 305 -0.51 5.32 1.55
C GLY A 305 0.76 5.21 0.69
N SER A 306 1.53 4.13 0.83
CA SER A 306 2.72 3.86 0.02
C SER A 306 2.48 2.72 -0.96
N LEU A 307 3.02 2.83 -2.17
CA LEU A 307 2.94 1.76 -3.17
C LEU A 307 3.83 0.60 -2.74
N ALA A 308 3.22 -0.56 -2.49
CA ALA A 308 3.89 -1.83 -2.24
C ALA A 308 4.06 -2.60 -3.54
N ILE A 309 5.23 -3.21 -3.72
CA ILE A 309 5.61 -3.95 -4.91
C ILE A 309 6.16 -5.30 -4.46
N PHE A 310 5.54 -6.39 -4.91
CA PHE A 310 6.09 -7.73 -4.78
C PHE A 310 6.80 -8.08 -6.08
N ASP A 311 8.08 -8.42 -6.02
CA ASP A 311 8.93 -8.59 -7.20
C ASP A 311 9.30 -10.05 -7.51
N GLY A 312 9.95 -10.26 -8.65
CA GLY A 312 10.39 -11.57 -9.14
C GLY A 312 11.50 -12.23 -8.32
N ASP A 313 12.14 -11.49 -7.42
CA ASP A 313 13.08 -12.04 -6.43
C ASP A 313 12.35 -12.44 -5.13
N GLU A 314 11.01 -12.46 -5.17
CA GLU A 314 10.11 -12.76 -4.05
C GLU A 314 10.31 -11.82 -2.85
N ASN A 315 10.64 -10.57 -3.13
CA ASN A 315 10.77 -9.50 -2.15
C ASN A 315 9.57 -8.56 -2.20
N LEU A 316 9.06 -8.20 -1.03
CA LEU A 316 8.14 -7.08 -0.87
C LEU A 316 8.93 -5.79 -0.63
N ARG A 317 8.70 -4.78 -1.47
CA ARG A 317 9.31 -3.45 -1.39
C ARG A 317 8.24 -2.39 -1.22
N LEU A 318 8.52 -1.39 -0.40
CA LEU A 318 7.70 -0.18 -0.31
C LEU A 318 8.37 0.93 -1.12
N TRP A 319 7.63 1.54 -2.04
CA TRP A 319 8.09 2.65 -2.85
C TRP A 319 8.42 3.88 -1.98
N GLY A 320 9.55 4.54 -2.27
CA GLY A 320 10.06 5.67 -1.48
C GLY A 320 11.40 5.34 -0.81
N ASP A 321 11.62 5.88 0.38
CA ASP A 321 12.88 5.75 1.12
C ASP A 321 13.21 4.29 1.50
N ASP A 322 12.18 3.45 1.64
CA ASP A 322 12.32 2.04 2.02
C ASP A 322 12.41 1.06 0.83
N TYR A 323 12.41 1.55 -0.41
CA TYR A 323 12.48 0.69 -1.61
C TYR A 323 13.74 -0.19 -1.65
N ASN A 324 14.83 0.34 -1.07
CA ASN A 324 16.12 -0.34 -0.97
C ASN A 324 16.23 -1.31 0.23
N LYS A 325 15.17 -1.46 1.03
CA LYS A 325 15.10 -2.33 2.20
C LYS A 325 14.01 -3.41 1.99
N PRO A 326 14.23 -4.36 1.07
CA PRO A 326 13.23 -5.38 0.77
C PRO A 326 12.93 -6.27 2.00
N LEU A 327 11.68 -6.69 2.12
CA LEU A 327 11.28 -7.81 2.97
C LEU A 327 11.26 -9.08 2.12
N GLN A 328 12.21 -9.98 2.36
CA GLN A 328 12.27 -11.25 1.65
C GLN A 328 11.16 -12.19 2.13
N LEU A 329 10.41 -12.75 1.19
CA LEU A 329 9.30 -13.66 1.44
C LEU A 329 9.47 -14.99 0.69
N SER A 330 10.67 -15.33 0.21
CA SER A 330 10.91 -16.60 -0.50
C SER A 330 10.61 -17.83 0.35
N ASP A 331 10.81 -17.74 1.67
CA ASP A 331 10.59 -18.85 2.60
C ASP A 331 9.15 -19.34 2.67
N ILE A 332 8.17 -18.52 2.26
CA ILE A 332 6.76 -18.94 2.23
C ILE A 332 6.44 -19.76 0.97
N GLU A 333 7.33 -19.77 -0.02
CA GLU A 333 7.13 -20.35 -1.35
C GLU A 333 5.84 -19.82 -2.01
N PRO A 334 5.83 -18.56 -2.49
CA PRO A 334 4.65 -17.91 -3.07
C PRO A 334 3.92 -18.77 -4.10
N VAL A 335 2.59 -18.66 -4.14
CA VAL A 335 1.74 -19.37 -5.10
C VAL A 335 1.59 -18.54 -6.38
N TYR A 336 1.70 -19.19 -7.54
CA TYR A 336 1.70 -18.52 -8.84
C TYR A 336 0.46 -18.87 -9.68
N ALA A 337 -0.13 -17.90 -10.37
CA ALA A 337 -1.30 -18.06 -11.23
C ALA A 337 -0.98 -18.64 -12.63
N SER A 338 0.25 -19.06 -12.90
CA SER A 338 0.72 -19.40 -14.25
C SER A 338 -0.12 -20.47 -14.97
N ALA A 339 -0.67 -21.45 -14.24
CA ALA A 339 -1.55 -22.47 -14.82
C ALA A 339 -2.83 -21.88 -15.45
N PHE A 340 -3.37 -20.78 -14.91
CA PHE A 340 -4.55 -20.11 -15.44
C PHE A 340 -4.21 -19.34 -16.73
N PHE A 341 -3.08 -18.63 -16.75
CA PHE A 341 -2.59 -17.91 -17.93
C PHE A 341 -2.12 -18.85 -19.04
N LYS A 342 -1.73 -20.09 -18.73
CA LYS A 342 -1.42 -21.15 -19.69
C LYS A 342 -2.64 -21.96 -20.12
N GLY A 343 -3.85 -21.59 -19.68
CA GLY A 343 -5.10 -22.23 -20.07
C GLY A 343 -5.22 -23.70 -19.67
N HIS A 344 -4.53 -24.16 -18.62
CA HIS A 344 -4.55 -25.58 -18.22
C HIS A 344 -5.95 -26.08 -17.83
N TRP A 345 -6.84 -25.17 -17.45
CA TRP A 345 -8.23 -25.45 -17.09
C TRP A 345 -9.23 -25.24 -18.24
N THR A 346 -8.77 -24.63 -19.34
CA THR A 346 -9.57 -24.26 -20.51
C THR A 346 -9.06 -24.97 -21.77
N GLU A 347 -8.46 -26.15 -21.62
CA GLU A 347 -7.92 -26.96 -22.74
C GLU A 347 -6.86 -26.22 -23.59
N GLY A 348 -6.11 -25.30 -22.98
CA GLY A 348 -5.12 -24.49 -23.67
C GLY A 348 -5.70 -23.31 -24.46
N ARG A 349 -6.99 -22.97 -24.28
CA ARG A 349 -7.65 -21.81 -24.91
C ARG A 349 -7.18 -20.49 -24.27
N VAL A 350 -5.97 -20.10 -24.60
CA VAL A 350 -5.31 -18.83 -24.30
C VAL A 350 -4.36 -18.51 -25.46
N SER A 351 -4.09 -17.23 -25.74
CA SER A 351 -3.07 -16.92 -26.74
C SER A 351 -1.67 -17.34 -26.29
N ARG A 352 -0.79 -17.51 -27.29
CA ARG A 352 0.64 -17.74 -27.04
C ARG A 352 1.26 -16.59 -26.23
N ALA A 353 0.84 -15.36 -26.50
CA ALA A 353 1.37 -14.18 -25.82
C ALA A 353 0.96 -14.17 -24.33
N MET A 354 -0.30 -14.47 -24.01
CA MET A 354 -0.77 -14.59 -22.63
C MET A 354 -0.07 -15.74 -21.88
N CYS A 355 0.11 -16.88 -22.55
CA CYS A 355 0.80 -18.06 -22.02
C CYS A 355 2.25 -17.76 -21.63
N VAL A 356 2.98 -17.05 -22.51
CA VAL A 356 4.39 -16.65 -22.28
C VAL A 356 4.49 -15.60 -21.18
N ALA A 357 3.69 -14.52 -21.26
CA ALA A 357 3.73 -13.44 -20.28
C ALA A 357 3.33 -13.92 -18.87
N GLY A 358 2.34 -14.82 -18.77
CA GLY A 358 1.83 -15.33 -17.51
C GLY A 358 2.71 -16.36 -16.80
N GLY A 359 3.92 -16.63 -17.30
CA GLY A 359 4.85 -17.61 -16.72
C GLY A 359 5.13 -17.39 -15.24
N SER A 360 5.22 -16.12 -14.81
CA SER A 360 5.49 -15.70 -13.43
C SER A 360 4.33 -14.95 -12.77
N ALA A 361 3.10 -15.11 -13.27
CA ALA A 361 1.94 -14.43 -12.70
C ALA A 361 1.75 -14.82 -11.22
N LEU A 362 1.63 -13.85 -10.31
CA LEU A 362 1.41 -14.12 -8.89
C LEU A 362 -0.07 -14.44 -8.62
N ALA A 363 -0.32 -15.39 -7.71
CA ALA A 363 -1.65 -15.67 -7.17
C ALA A 363 -1.73 -15.31 -5.68
N GLY A 364 -2.96 -15.15 -5.17
CA GLY A 364 -3.20 -15.15 -3.72
C GLY A 364 -2.59 -13.96 -2.95
N ALA A 365 -2.45 -12.80 -3.61
CA ALA A 365 -2.12 -11.53 -2.96
C ALA A 365 -3.37 -10.65 -2.84
N CYS A 366 -3.67 -10.17 -1.63
CA CYS A 366 -4.82 -9.29 -1.38
C CYS A 366 -4.50 -8.28 -0.29
N VAL A 367 -4.94 -7.03 -0.47
CA VAL A 367 -4.86 -6.00 0.57
C VAL A 367 -6.23 -5.82 1.20
N THR A 368 -6.30 -5.88 2.52
CA THR A 368 -7.53 -5.63 3.29
C THR A 368 -7.14 -4.94 4.59
N ASP A 369 -7.87 -3.89 4.97
CA ASP A 369 -7.57 -3.06 6.15
C ASP A 369 -6.10 -2.61 6.25
N GLY A 370 -5.52 -2.20 5.11
CA GLY A 370 -4.14 -1.73 5.04
C GLY A 370 -3.07 -2.81 5.31
N ALA A 371 -3.45 -4.09 5.34
CA ALA A 371 -2.54 -5.22 5.45
C ALA A 371 -2.59 -6.08 4.17
N LEU A 372 -1.43 -6.42 3.64
CA LEU A 372 -1.26 -7.39 2.57
C LEU A 372 -1.30 -8.79 3.16
N SER A 373 -2.13 -9.67 2.61
CA SER A 373 -2.03 -11.12 2.82
C SER A 373 -1.48 -11.77 1.56
N LEU A 374 -0.45 -12.60 1.71
CA LEU A 374 0.23 -13.30 0.63
C LEU A 374 0.24 -14.80 0.86
N LEU A 375 -0.36 -15.54 -0.07
CA LEU A 375 -0.43 -16.99 -0.05
C LEU A 375 0.89 -17.64 -0.51
N GLY A 376 1.43 -18.52 0.31
CA GLY A 376 2.53 -19.40 -0.01
C GLY A 376 2.19 -20.86 0.22
N ARG A 377 3.02 -21.77 -0.31
CA ARG A 377 2.88 -23.22 -0.12
C ARG A 377 3.18 -23.66 1.31
N ARG A 378 3.97 -22.87 2.06
CA ARG A 378 4.29 -23.14 3.47
C ARG A 378 3.39 -22.44 4.48
N GLY A 379 2.42 -21.67 4.01
CA GLY A 379 1.50 -20.90 4.84
C GLY A 379 1.15 -19.56 4.20
N VAL A 380 0.49 -18.68 4.97
CA VAL A 380 0.20 -17.32 4.53
C VAL A 380 0.96 -16.36 5.41
N VAL A 381 1.46 -15.29 4.80
CA VAL A 381 2.04 -14.18 5.54
C VAL A 381 1.16 -12.95 5.39
N GLN A 382 0.91 -12.31 6.53
CA GLN A 382 0.28 -11.00 6.57
C GLN A 382 1.35 -9.93 6.83
N VAL A 383 1.39 -8.89 6.01
CA VAL A 383 2.30 -7.76 6.12
C VAL A 383 1.50 -6.49 6.26
N ARG A 384 1.71 -5.75 7.36
CA ARG A 384 1.11 -4.43 7.57
C ARG A 384 2.24 -3.39 7.68
N PRO A 385 2.08 -2.18 7.09
CA PRO A 385 2.92 -1.06 7.43
C PRO A 385 2.86 -0.84 8.94
N ARG A 386 4.02 -0.51 9.51
CA ARG A 386 4.08 -0.26 10.94
C ARG A 386 3.35 1.04 11.25
N ASP A 387 2.30 1.01 12.07
CA ASP A 387 1.72 2.23 12.63
C ASP A 387 2.73 2.83 13.62
N LEU A 388 3.50 3.78 13.11
CA LEU A 388 4.53 4.46 13.88
C LEU A 388 3.91 5.21 15.06
N LEU A 389 2.75 5.85 14.86
CA LEU A 389 2.13 6.66 15.90
C LEU A 389 1.54 5.79 17.02
N ALA A 390 0.85 4.70 16.69
CA ALA A 390 0.37 3.77 17.69
C ALA A 390 1.52 3.12 18.47
N ARG A 391 2.63 2.77 17.80
CA ARG A 391 3.80 2.21 18.48
C ARG A 391 4.49 3.22 19.38
N ALA A 392 4.61 4.48 18.95
CA ALA A 392 5.13 5.54 19.80
C ALA A 392 4.26 5.73 21.06
N ARG A 393 2.92 5.72 20.91
CA ARG A 393 1.97 5.76 22.04
C ARG A 393 2.15 4.57 22.99
N ALA A 394 2.25 3.35 22.45
CA ALA A 394 2.43 2.14 23.25
C ALA A 394 3.76 2.14 24.02
N PHE A 395 4.86 2.57 23.38
CA PHE A 395 6.15 2.73 24.07
C PHE A 395 6.09 3.77 25.17
N PHE A 396 5.40 4.88 24.92
CA PHE A 396 5.23 5.92 25.93
C PHE A 396 4.42 5.42 27.12
N ALA A 397 3.29 4.75 26.88
CA ALA A 397 2.44 4.15 27.92
C ALA A 397 3.19 3.10 28.75
N ALA A 398 4.12 2.36 28.13
CA ALA A 398 4.98 1.39 28.80
C ALA A 398 6.23 2.00 29.47
N GLY A 399 6.36 3.33 29.54
CA GLY A 399 7.52 4.01 30.14
C GLY A 399 8.82 3.97 29.33
N ARG A 400 8.78 3.48 28.08
CA ARG A 400 9.95 3.39 27.17
C ARG A 400 10.13 4.69 26.37
N HIS A 401 10.31 5.81 27.06
CA HIS A 401 10.30 7.17 26.50
C HIS A 401 11.31 7.37 25.35
N LEU A 402 12.55 6.89 25.50
CA LEU A 402 13.58 7.02 24.47
C LEU A 402 13.17 6.39 23.13
N GLN A 403 12.47 5.24 23.18
CA GLN A 403 12.05 4.52 21.98
C GLN A 403 10.86 5.21 21.30
N ALA A 404 9.95 5.77 22.09
CA ALA A 404 8.85 6.58 21.58
C ALA A 404 9.36 7.82 20.84
N LEU A 405 10.28 8.58 21.47
CA LEU A 405 10.84 9.81 20.90
C LEU A 405 11.65 9.56 19.63
N ARG A 406 12.51 8.53 19.61
CA ARG A 406 13.27 8.12 18.41
C ARG A 406 12.36 7.73 17.24
N LEU A 407 11.20 7.18 17.56
CA LEU A 407 10.26 6.74 16.54
C LEU A 407 9.48 7.93 15.98
N LEU A 408 9.06 8.89 16.82
CA LEU A 408 8.45 10.15 16.37
C LEU A 408 9.42 11.06 15.63
N SER A 409 10.71 11.03 15.96
CA SER A 409 11.72 11.77 15.20
C SER A 409 11.88 11.26 13.76
N THR A 410 11.37 10.07 13.42
CA THR A 410 11.27 9.59 12.03
C THR A 410 9.93 9.89 11.34
N ALA A 411 8.86 10.14 12.11
CA ALA A 411 7.51 10.35 11.57
C ALA A 411 7.33 11.75 10.93
N ARG A 412 6.40 11.93 10.00
CA ARG A 412 6.08 13.24 9.38
C ARG A 412 4.57 13.46 9.39
N GLY A 413 4.15 14.71 9.23
CA GLY A 413 2.73 15.08 9.13
C GLY A 413 2.09 15.63 10.41
N PRO A 414 0.84 16.10 10.31
CA PRO A 414 0.14 16.80 11.40
C PRO A 414 -0.15 15.90 12.60
N ASP A 415 -0.53 14.65 12.39
CA ASP A 415 -0.81 13.70 13.49
C ASP A 415 0.45 13.35 14.29
N ALA A 416 1.59 13.30 13.62
CA ALA A 416 2.88 13.09 14.26
C ALA A 416 3.29 14.30 15.11
N LYS A 417 3.03 15.52 14.60
CA LYS A 417 3.25 16.77 15.35
C LYS A 417 2.35 16.83 16.59
N ALA A 418 1.05 16.59 16.45
CA ALA A 418 0.12 16.58 17.58
C ALA A 418 0.46 15.50 18.63
N LEU A 419 0.90 14.31 18.20
CA LEU A 419 1.37 13.29 19.13
C LEU A 419 2.66 13.72 19.84
N ALA A 420 3.62 14.31 19.12
CA ALA A 420 4.87 14.81 19.68
C ALA A 420 4.64 15.90 20.75
N GLU A 421 3.76 16.86 20.46
CA GLU A 421 3.36 17.93 21.39
C GLU A 421 2.83 17.35 22.70
N ARG A 422 1.86 16.43 22.63
CA ARG A 422 1.31 15.76 23.82
C ARG A 422 2.36 14.99 24.61
N LEU A 423 3.33 14.35 23.95
CA LEU A 423 4.40 13.65 24.66
C LEU A 423 5.36 14.62 25.35
N ILE A 424 5.66 15.77 24.73
CA ILE A 424 6.48 16.82 25.34
C ILE A 424 5.81 17.36 26.60
N VAL A 425 4.51 17.66 26.55
CA VAL A 425 3.72 18.10 27.71
C VAL A 425 3.78 17.05 28.84
N ASN A 426 3.58 15.77 28.53
CA ASN A 426 3.67 14.71 29.55
C ASN A 426 5.09 14.54 30.13
N ILE A 427 6.14 14.84 29.34
CA ILE A 427 7.52 14.79 29.82
C ILE A 427 7.83 15.99 30.69
N SER A 428 7.32 17.19 30.36
CA SER A 428 7.54 18.39 31.17
C SER A 428 6.95 18.21 32.57
N GLU A 429 5.75 17.63 32.66
CA GLU A 429 5.10 17.27 33.94
C GLU A 429 5.90 16.25 34.77
N ARG A 430 6.87 15.55 34.16
CA ARG A 430 7.67 14.47 34.74
C ARG A 430 9.15 14.69 34.49
N SER A 431 9.69 15.77 35.05
CA SER A 431 11.08 16.22 34.85
C SER A 431 12.15 15.12 35.01
N HIS A 432 11.98 14.18 35.94
CA HIS A 432 12.90 13.05 36.13
C HIS A 432 13.14 12.20 34.86
N ILE A 433 12.25 12.23 33.86
CA ILE A 433 12.41 11.49 32.60
C ILE A 433 13.61 12.03 31.78
N VAL A 434 13.84 13.34 31.81
CA VAL A 434 14.95 13.98 31.06
C VAL A 434 16.29 13.96 31.82
N SER A 435 16.32 13.40 33.03
CA SER A 435 17.58 13.06 33.72
C SER A 435 18.44 12.10 32.88
N ASN A 436 17.82 11.29 32.01
CA ASN A 436 18.53 10.47 31.05
C ASN A 436 18.97 11.31 29.84
N LYS A 437 20.29 11.49 29.68
CA LYS A 437 20.90 12.26 28.58
C LYS A 437 20.37 11.89 27.19
N ASN A 438 20.18 10.60 26.91
CA ASN A 438 19.66 10.17 25.60
C ASN A 438 18.21 10.62 25.37
N VAL A 439 17.41 10.68 26.44
CA VAL A 439 16.02 11.13 26.36
C VAL A 439 16.00 12.64 26.17
N ALA A 440 16.76 13.39 26.97
CA ALA A 440 16.93 14.84 26.84
C ALA A 440 17.32 15.27 25.42
N GLU A 441 18.34 14.62 24.83
CA GLU A 441 18.78 14.92 23.46
C GLU A 441 17.65 14.69 22.44
N GLN A 442 16.88 13.61 22.59
CA GLN A 442 15.76 13.35 21.68
C GLN A 442 14.60 14.32 21.89
N VAL A 443 14.34 14.79 23.10
CA VAL A 443 13.31 15.82 23.36
C VAL A 443 13.66 17.12 22.65
N VAL A 444 14.90 17.63 22.84
CA VAL A 444 15.36 18.85 22.18
C VAL A 444 15.30 18.71 20.66
N ARG A 445 15.78 17.58 20.11
CA ARG A 445 15.70 17.30 18.66
C ARG A 445 14.26 17.28 18.14
N LEU A 446 13.31 16.75 18.93
CA LEU A 446 11.90 16.69 18.56
C LEU A 446 11.28 18.10 18.53
N CYS A 447 11.59 18.95 19.52
CA CYS A 447 11.14 20.34 19.57
C CYS A 447 11.64 21.12 18.36
N ILE A 448 12.93 20.98 18.01
CA ILE A 448 13.53 21.63 16.86
C ILE A 448 12.87 21.17 15.54
N LYS A 449 12.62 19.87 15.41
CA LYS A 449 12.03 19.30 14.20
C LYS A 449 10.61 19.80 13.91
N TYR A 450 9.80 19.96 14.94
CA TYR A 450 8.36 20.31 14.80
C TYR A 450 8.07 21.80 15.05
N ASP A 451 9.10 22.59 15.29
CA ASP A 451 9.01 24.02 15.57
C ASP A 451 8.23 24.33 16.87
N PHE A 452 8.64 23.68 17.96
CA PHE A 452 8.06 23.85 19.30
C PHE A 452 8.92 24.80 20.16
N SER A 453 9.06 26.05 19.72
CA SER A 453 9.84 27.10 20.40
C SER A 453 9.32 27.38 21.80
N GLU A 454 8.02 27.65 21.90
CA GLU A 454 7.36 28.05 23.15
C GLU A 454 7.39 26.92 24.16
N GLU A 455 7.15 25.68 23.74
CA GLU A 455 7.18 24.51 24.60
C GLU A 455 8.61 24.21 25.09
N LEU A 456 9.64 24.49 24.28
CA LEU A 456 11.03 24.31 24.65
C LEU A 456 11.50 25.35 25.68
N TRP A 457 11.24 26.63 25.41
CA TRP A 457 11.80 27.75 26.18
C TRP A 457 10.91 28.25 27.32
N SER A 458 9.61 27.92 27.34
CA SER A 458 8.74 28.17 28.49
C SER A 458 8.52 26.88 29.29
N MET A 459 7.74 25.93 28.77
CA MET A 459 7.28 24.78 29.57
C MET A 459 8.41 23.85 29.99
N LEU A 460 9.22 23.37 29.03
CA LEU A 460 10.33 22.47 29.33
C LEU A 460 11.42 23.19 30.12
N TRP A 461 11.72 24.45 29.80
CA TRP A 461 12.72 25.21 30.55
C TRP A 461 12.31 25.39 32.02
N GLU A 462 11.08 25.83 32.28
CA GLU A 462 10.58 26.04 33.65
C GLU A 462 10.55 24.74 34.46
N GLN A 463 10.11 23.64 33.85
CA GLN A 463 9.87 22.38 34.57
C GLN A 463 11.09 21.46 34.61
N CYS A 464 12.02 21.56 33.65
CA CYS A 464 13.13 20.63 33.48
C CYS A 464 14.54 21.25 33.59
N SER A 465 14.69 22.57 33.72
CA SER A 465 16.02 23.21 33.84
C SER A 465 16.83 22.79 35.08
N CYS A 466 16.19 22.18 36.07
CA CYS A 466 16.88 21.56 37.21
C CYS A 466 17.67 20.29 36.84
N GLU A 467 17.31 19.63 35.73
CA GLU A 467 17.94 18.40 35.27
C GLU A 467 19.16 18.72 34.38
N ARG A 468 20.37 18.42 34.88
CA ARG A 468 21.64 18.73 34.18
C ARG A 468 21.68 18.17 32.76
N SER A 469 21.20 16.95 32.58
CA SER A 469 21.14 16.27 31.28
C SER A 469 20.30 17.02 30.23
N PHE A 470 19.23 17.70 30.64
CA PHE A 470 18.39 18.51 29.76
C PHE A 470 19.11 19.80 29.33
N VAL A 471 19.67 20.52 30.30
CA VAL A 471 20.42 21.76 30.06
C VAL A 471 21.66 21.50 29.19
N GLU A 472 22.38 20.41 29.45
CA GLU A 472 23.52 19.97 28.64
C GLU A 472 23.09 19.64 27.20
N ALA A 473 22.00 18.88 27.01
CA ALA A 473 21.50 18.54 25.68
C ALA A 473 21.07 19.76 24.86
N LEU A 474 20.49 20.77 25.51
CA LEU A 474 20.13 22.04 24.89
C LEU A 474 21.36 22.86 24.48
N GLY A 475 22.38 22.93 25.36
CA GLY A 475 23.67 23.54 25.05
C GLY A 475 24.38 22.85 23.88
N ASP A 476 24.41 21.52 23.87
CA ASP A 476 24.97 20.73 22.78
C ASP A 476 24.23 20.98 21.44
N ALA A 477 22.91 21.15 21.47
CA ALA A 477 22.13 21.52 20.28
C ALA A 477 22.45 22.93 19.77
N ALA A 478 22.68 23.89 20.68
CA ALA A 478 23.14 25.23 20.32
C ALA A 478 24.50 25.20 19.62
N VAL A 479 25.45 24.42 20.15
CA VAL A 479 26.80 24.27 19.56
C VAL A 479 26.76 23.61 18.19
N ARG A 480 25.83 22.67 17.96
CA ARG A 480 25.62 22.06 16.63
C ARG A 480 24.93 22.99 15.63
N GLY A 481 24.53 24.20 16.03
CA GLY A 481 23.80 25.14 15.19
C GLY A 481 22.35 24.71 14.90
N GLU A 482 21.82 23.73 15.63
CA GLU A 482 20.47 23.19 15.40
C GLU A 482 19.37 24.19 15.81
N LEU A 483 19.70 25.14 16.69
CA LEU A 483 18.80 26.19 17.16
C LEU A 483 18.69 27.39 16.21
N ALA A 484 19.42 27.43 15.09
CA ALA A 484 19.35 28.55 14.15
C ALA A 484 17.95 28.76 13.56
N ASN A 485 17.18 27.68 13.40
CA ASN A 485 15.81 27.72 12.89
C ASN A 485 14.80 28.18 13.97
N ILE A 486 15.17 28.08 15.24
CA ILE A 486 14.33 28.45 16.40
C ILE A 486 15.21 29.25 17.38
N PRO A 487 15.63 30.47 16.99
CA PRO A 487 16.61 31.21 17.76
C PRO A 487 16.07 31.55 19.16
N PRO A 488 16.80 31.23 20.24
CA PRO A 488 16.39 31.62 21.58
C PRO A 488 16.35 33.14 21.73
N SER A 489 15.53 33.62 22.66
CA SER A 489 15.59 35.01 23.11
C SER A 489 16.90 35.27 23.87
N PRO A 490 17.38 36.53 23.90
CA PRO A 490 18.53 36.91 24.72
C PRO A 490 18.42 36.47 26.19
N ASP A 491 17.22 36.55 26.77
CA ASP A 491 16.96 36.12 28.14
C ASP A 491 17.04 34.60 28.32
N SER A 492 16.49 33.84 27.36
CA SER A 492 16.56 32.38 27.36
C SER A 492 17.99 31.88 27.22
N THR A 493 18.78 32.50 26.33
CA THR A 493 20.21 32.21 26.18
C THR A 493 20.97 32.54 27.44
N GLN A 494 20.66 33.67 28.07
CA GLN A 494 21.31 34.08 29.31
C GLN A 494 21.00 33.10 30.45
N ALA A 495 19.75 32.66 30.60
CA ALA A 495 19.38 31.63 31.57
C ALA A 495 20.09 30.29 31.31
N LEU A 496 20.27 29.91 30.03
CA LEU A 496 21.01 28.72 29.63
C LEU A 496 22.48 28.78 30.04
N ILE A 497 23.17 29.88 29.75
CA ILE A 497 24.60 30.00 30.10
C ILE A 497 24.82 30.11 31.61
N GLU A 498 23.91 30.77 32.34
CA GLU A 498 23.95 30.86 33.80
C GLU A 498 23.85 29.47 34.43
N ARG A 499 22.93 28.62 33.94
CA ARG A 499 22.78 27.25 34.43
C ARG A 499 23.90 26.31 34.01
N LEU A 500 24.38 26.41 32.78
CA LEU A 500 25.52 25.59 32.34
C LEU A 500 26.79 25.92 33.12
N ALA A 501 27.01 27.18 33.51
CA ALA A 501 28.18 27.58 34.27
C ALA A 501 28.31 26.88 35.64
N ASP A 502 27.20 26.42 36.23
CA ASP A 502 27.20 25.74 37.52
C ASP A 502 27.80 24.33 37.48
N PHE A 503 27.78 23.66 36.33
CA PHE A 503 28.20 22.25 36.24
C PHE A 503 29.03 21.90 35.00
N GLU A 504 28.90 22.63 33.88
CA GLU A 504 29.63 22.38 32.63
C GLU A 504 30.11 23.71 31.99
N PRO A 505 31.03 24.44 32.66
CA PRO A 505 31.46 25.79 32.23
C PRO A 505 32.14 25.82 30.85
N THR A 506 32.75 24.71 30.43
CA THR A 506 33.39 24.62 29.10
C THR A 506 32.39 24.63 27.94
N LEU A 507 31.15 24.19 28.19
CA LEU A 507 30.08 24.23 27.19
C LEU A 507 29.57 25.65 27.00
N VAL A 508 29.57 26.49 28.04
CA VAL A 508 29.18 27.91 27.96
C VAL A 508 29.98 28.66 26.89
N GLU A 509 31.31 28.53 26.90
CA GLU A 509 32.18 29.19 25.93
C GLU A 509 31.85 28.77 24.49
N ARG A 510 31.48 27.50 24.28
CA ARG A 510 31.09 26.98 22.96
C ARG A 510 29.71 27.45 22.54
N VAL A 511 28.74 27.49 23.47
CA VAL A 511 27.37 27.96 23.20
C VAL A 511 27.37 29.42 22.78
N VAL A 512 28.06 30.27 23.54
CA VAL A 512 28.19 31.71 23.25
C VAL A 512 28.84 31.96 21.89
N ALA A 513 29.84 31.14 21.51
CA ALA A 513 30.50 31.25 20.22
C ALA A 513 29.64 30.76 19.03
N SER A 514 28.61 29.94 19.27
CA SER A 514 27.84 29.28 18.21
C SER A 514 26.48 29.93 17.94
N LEU A 515 25.93 30.65 18.91
CA LEU A 515 24.63 31.33 18.76
C LEU A 515 24.76 32.67 18.04
N PRO A 516 23.73 33.07 17.25
CA PRO A 516 23.72 34.38 16.61
C PRO A 516 23.61 35.51 17.64
N LEU A 517 24.17 36.68 17.32
CA LEU A 517 24.11 37.88 18.19
C LEU A 517 22.67 38.31 18.52
N THR A 518 21.71 38.03 17.63
CA THR A 518 20.29 38.32 17.87
C THR A 518 19.71 37.54 19.04
N SER A 519 20.34 36.42 19.40
CA SER A 519 19.93 35.55 20.50
C SER A 519 20.69 35.80 21.79
N LEU A 520 21.55 36.82 21.86
CA LEU A 520 22.44 37.04 23.00
C LEU A 520 22.51 38.54 23.33
N ASP A 521 22.39 38.89 24.61
CA ASP A 521 22.74 40.24 25.08
C ASP A 521 24.27 40.30 25.24
N PRO A 522 25.00 41.00 24.35
CA PRO A 522 26.46 40.96 24.34
C PRO A 522 27.06 41.57 25.61
N HIS A 523 26.41 42.59 26.17
CA HIS A 523 26.89 43.23 27.38
C HIS A 523 26.72 42.29 28.58
N ARG A 524 25.51 41.74 28.77
CA ARG A 524 25.22 40.85 29.91
C ARG A 524 26.05 39.57 29.85
N ALA A 525 26.18 38.94 28.68
CA ALA A 525 26.98 37.73 28.51
C ALA A 525 28.49 38.01 28.68
N SER A 526 29.00 39.16 28.21
CA SER A 526 30.40 39.54 28.38
C SER A 526 30.76 39.79 29.85
N VAL A 527 29.88 40.47 30.59
CA VAL A 527 30.08 40.67 32.05
C VAL A 527 30.10 39.32 32.77
N PHE A 528 29.11 38.46 32.50
CA PHE A 528 29.00 37.15 33.12
C PHE A 528 30.20 36.24 32.84
N THR A 529 30.60 36.11 31.58
CA THR A 529 31.74 35.26 31.19
C THR A 529 33.05 35.75 31.80
N ARG A 530 33.25 37.07 31.94
CA ARG A 530 34.40 37.66 32.64
C ARG A 530 34.40 37.33 34.13
N GLU A 531 33.26 37.46 34.81
CA GLU A 531 33.13 37.13 36.24
C GLU A 531 33.39 35.65 36.52
N LYS A 532 33.01 34.76 35.61
CA LYS A 532 33.23 33.31 35.70
C LYS A 532 34.60 32.85 35.18
N GLY A 533 35.44 33.75 34.67
CA GLY A 533 36.77 33.42 34.13
C GLY A 533 36.77 32.67 32.79
N LEU A 534 35.68 32.77 32.03
CA LEU A 534 35.44 32.10 30.74
C LEU A 534 35.95 32.96 29.57
N TRP A 535 37.26 33.13 29.49
CA TRP A 535 37.91 34.08 28.57
C TRP A 535 37.72 33.76 27.08
N ARG A 536 37.48 32.50 26.69
CA ARG A 536 37.20 32.20 25.27
C ARG A 536 35.82 32.70 24.88
N GLY A 537 34.86 32.67 25.80
CA GLY A 537 33.53 33.26 25.59
C GLY A 537 33.60 34.77 25.39
N VAL A 538 34.39 35.49 26.21
CA VAL A 538 34.63 36.94 26.05
C VAL A 538 35.22 37.25 24.67
N GLY A 539 36.22 36.48 24.24
CA GLY A 539 36.82 36.62 22.91
C GLY A 539 35.83 36.37 21.77
N ALA A 540 34.95 35.37 21.91
CA ALA A 540 33.93 35.06 20.91
C ALA A 540 32.88 36.18 20.79
N ILE A 541 32.43 36.76 21.92
CA ILE A 541 31.49 37.89 21.92
C ILE A 541 32.15 39.11 21.26
N ALA A 542 33.39 39.44 21.63
CA ALA A 542 34.11 40.58 21.07
C ALA A 542 34.42 40.43 19.58
N ALA A 543 34.56 39.20 19.07
CA ALA A 543 34.75 38.93 17.65
C ALA A 543 33.45 38.97 16.85
N ALA A 544 32.30 38.80 17.50
CA ALA A 544 30.99 38.83 16.87
C ALA A 544 30.42 40.26 16.77
N ILE A 545 30.68 41.13 17.76
CA ILE A 545 30.39 42.59 17.71
C ILE A 545 31.28 43.27 16.67
#